data_AF-A0A9E3FK23-F1
#
_entry.id   AF-A0A9E3FK23-F1
#
_cell.length_a   1.000
_cell.length_b   1.000
_cell.length_c   1.000
_cell.angle_alpha   90.00
_cell.angle_beta   90.00
_cell.angle_gamma   90.00
#
_symmetry.space_group_name_H-M   'P 1'
#
loop_
_entity.id
_entity.type
_entity.pdbx_description
1 polymer ?
#
loop_
_entity_poly.entity_id
_entity_poly.type
_entity_poly.pdbx_seq_one_letter_code
_entity_poly.pdbx_strand_id
1 'polypeptide(L)' 'MSSKTFKCEACRTASESLHMRNSDGKWVCARCIPAAELDACEGLRARLGLKPSAARVPRRKAA' A
#
# COMPACT_ATOMS: atom_id res chain seq x y z
N MET A 1 -21.41 -1.27 -13.68
CA MET A 1 -20.93 -1.68 -12.35
C MET A 1 -20.44 -0.42 -11.64
N SER A 2 -21.11 0.04 -10.57
CA SER A 2 -20.59 1.16 -9.77
C SER A 2 -19.33 0.71 -9.04
N SER A 3 -18.16 1.16 -9.49
CA SER A 3 -16.91 0.98 -8.75
C SER A 3 -17.04 1.72 -7.42
N LYS A 4 -17.36 1.00 -6.35
CA LYS A 4 -17.39 1.56 -5.00
C LYS A 4 -15.97 1.89 -4.60
N THR A 5 -15.59 3.16 -4.70
CA THR A 5 -14.34 3.67 -4.16
C THR A 5 -14.49 3.93 -2.66
N PHE A 6 -13.59 3.37 -1.87
CA PHE A 6 -13.52 3.53 -0.42
C PHE A 6 -12.49 4.59 -0.03
N LYS A 7 -12.70 5.33 1.07
CA LYS A 7 -11.73 6.34 1.54
C LYS A 7 -10.73 5.75 2.52
N CYS A 8 -9.45 5.87 2.20
CA CYS A 8 -8.36 5.48 3.11
C CYS A 8 -8.36 6.34 4.37
N GLU A 9 -8.31 5.72 5.55
CA GLU A 9 -8.29 6.46 6.82
C GLU A 9 -6.96 7.18 7.10
N ALA A 10 -5.86 6.74 6.48
CA ALA A 10 -4.54 7.34 6.65
C ALA A 10 -4.32 8.57 5.75
N CYS A 11 -4.56 8.43 4.44
CA CYS A 11 -4.29 9.50 3.47
C CYS A 11 -5.54 10.17 2.91
N ARG A 12 -6.74 9.76 3.35
CA ARG A 12 -8.06 10.27 2.90
C ARG A 12 -8.32 10.15 1.39
N THR A 13 -7.46 9.42 0.67
CA THR A 13 -7.57 9.21 -0.77
C THR A 13 -8.60 8.12 -1.05
N ALA A 14 -9.39 8.30 -2.10
CA ALA A 14 -10.28 7.27 -2.62
C ALA A 14 -9.46 6.13 -3.23
N SER A 15 -9.80 4.90 -2.89
CA SER A 15 -9.12 3.68 -3.31
C SER A 15 -10.17 2.62 -3.65
N GLU A 16 -9.94 1.83 -4.68
CA GLU A 16 -10.85 0.74 -5.07
C GLU A 16 -10.81 -0.41 -4.04
N SER A 17 -9.70 -0.54 -3.32
CA SER A 17 -9.50 -1.49 -2.23
C SER A 17 -8.92 -0.82 -0.99
N LEU A 18 -9.39 -1.26 0.18
CA LEU A 18 -8.79 -0.96 1.48
C LEU A 18 -8.39 -2.26 2.17
N HIS A 19 -7.40 -2.16 3.06
CA HIS A 19 -6.85 -3.24 3.84
C HIS A 19 -6.84 -2.82 5.31
N MET A 20 -7.23 -3.74 6.18
CA MET A 20 -7.17 -3.51 7.61
C MET A 20 -5.72 -3.56 8.07
N ARG A 21 -5.25 -2.51 8.74
CA ARG A 21 -3.90 -2.44 9.32
C ARG A 21 -3.92 -3.10 10.69
N ASN A 22 -3.15 -4.18 10.87
CA ASN A 22 -3.20 -4.97 12.11
C ASN A 22 -2.77 -4.14 13.33
N SER A 23 -1.88 -3.17 13.16
CA SER A 23 -1.36 -2.35 14.26
C SER A 23 -2.40 -1.39 14.88
N ASP A 24 -3.39 -0.92 14.11
CA ASP A 24 -4.32 0.13 14.54
C ASP A 24 -5.80 -0.16 14.24
N GLY A 25 -6.10 -1.29 13.59
CA GLY A 25 -7.46 -1.65 13.16
C GLY A 25 -8.05 -0.75 12.07
N LYS A 26 -7.27 0.15 11.47
CA LYS A 26 -7.73 1.12 10.46
C LYS A 26 -7.72 0.55 9.05
N TRP A 27 -8.71 0.93 8.25
CA TRP A 27 -8.79 0.62 6.83
C TRP A 27 -7.96 1.60 6.00
N VAL A 28 -6.85 1.11 5.46
CA VAL A 28 -5.89 1.90 4.69
C VAL A 28 -5.73 1.37 3.28
N CYS A 29 -5.42 2.23 2.33
CA CYS A 29 -5.11 1.80 0.97
C CYS A 29 -3.73 1.11 0.95
N ALA A 30 -3.49 0.31 -0.10
CA ALA A 30 -2.25 -0.46 -0.27
C ALA A 30 -0.97 0.40 -0.18
N ARG A 31 -1.03 1.69 -0.55
CA ARG A 31 0.11 2.64 -0.46
C ARG A 31 0.41 3.12 0.96
N CYS A 32 -0.57 3.03 1.86
CA CYS A 32 -0.46 3.42 3.26
C CYS A 32 -0.11 2.26 4.18
N ILE A 33 -0.03 1.03 3.65
CA ILE A 33 0.49 -0.12 4.39
C ILE A 33 2.02 0.03 4.44
N PRO A 34 2.62 0.07 5.65
CA PRO A 34 4.06 0.18 5.77
C PRO A 34 4.75 -1.08 5.21
N ALA A 35 5.95 -0.91 4.67
CA ALA A 35 6.72 -2.02 4.10
C ALA A 35 6.93 -3.15 5.11
N ALA A 36 7.16 -2.83 6.39
CA ALA A 36 7.29 -3.83 7.46
C ALA A 36 6.08 -4.79 7.54
N GLU A 37 4.84 -4.29 7.39
CA GLU A 37 3.64 -5.14 7.38
C GLU A 37 3.51 -5.94 6.07
N LEU A 38 3.92 -5.35 4.95
CA LEU A 38 3.96 -6.01 3.65
C LEU A 38 5.00 -7.13 3.60
N ASP A 39 6.13 -6.96 4.28
CA ASP A 39 7.22 -7.92 4.40
C ASP A 39 6.93 -8.97 5.50
N ALA A 40 6.19 -8.62 6.55
CA ALA A 40 5.72 -9.57 7.56
C ALA A 40 4.67 -10.55 7.03
N CYS A 41 3.89 -10.15 6.01
CA CYS A 41 2.87 -10.99 5.39
C CYS A 41 3.31 -11.45 4.00
N GLU A 42 3.89 -12.66 3.94
CA GLU A 42 4.35 -13.24 2.69
C GLU A 42 3.22 -13.30 1.64
N GLY A 43 3.48 -12.75 0.45
CA GLY A 43 2.50 -12.70 -0.64
C GLY A 43 1.45 -11.57 -0.54
N LEU A 44 1.40 -10.78 0.54
CA LEU A 44 0.47 -9.65 0.65
C LEU A 44 0.71 -8.64 -0.48
N ARG A 45 1.98 -8.28 -0.77
CA ARG A 45 2.31 -7.42 -1.92
C ARG A 45 1.73 -7.92 -3.25
N ALA A 46 1.89 -9.21 -3.53
CA ALA A 46 1.41 -9.82 -4.76
C ALA A 46 -0.11 -9.78 -4.84
N ARG A 47 -0.81 -10.09 -3.73
CA ARG A 47 -2.28 -10.02 -3.63
C ARG A 47 -2.81 -8.60 -3.81
N LEU A 48 -2.05 -7.59 -3.38
CA LEU A 48 -2.39 -6.19 -3.53
C LEU A 48 -2.05 -5.63 -4.92
N GLY A 49 -1.46 -6.42 -5.80
CA GLY A 49 -0.91 -5.94 -7.07
C GLY A 49 0.14 -4.83 -6.88
N LEU A 50 0.66 -4.68 -5.65
CA LEU A 50 1.74 -3.75 -5.38
C LEU A 50 2.97 -4.34 -6.03
N LYS A 51 3.41 -3.71 -7.13
CA LYS A 51 4.76 -3.94 -7.66
C LYS A 51 5.72 -3.93 -6.47
N PRO A 52 6.66 -4.91 -6.38
CA PRO A 52 7.72 -4.83 -5.38
C PRO A 52 8.25 -3.40 -5.48
N SER A 53 8.38 -2.72 -4.33
CA SER A 53 9.05 -1.42 -4.37
C SER A 53 10.40 -1.75 -4.97
N ALA A 54 10.58 -1.39 -6.23
CA ALA A 54 11.89 -1.22 -6.79
C ALA A 54 12.50 -0.25 -5.81
N ALA A 55 13.28 -0.79 -4.87
CA ALA A 55 14.13 -0.03 -4.00
C ALA A 55 14.68 1.03 -4.92
N ARG A 56 14.35 2.30 -4.63
CA ARG A 56 14.77 3.44 -5.44
C ARG A 56 16.23 3.17 -5.69
N VAL A 57 16.56 2.70 -6.88
CA VAL A 57 17.93 2.65 -7.36
C VAL A 57 18.35 4.09 -7.12
N PRO A 58 19.33 4.36 -6.25
CA PRO A 58 19.72 5.73 -6.02
C PRO A 58 20.03 6.26 -7.41
N ARG A 59 19.17 7.17 -7.91
CA ARG A 59 19.46 7.93 -9.11
C ARG A 59 20.67 8.74 -8.68
N ARG A 60 21.86 8.16 -8.87
CA ARG A 60 23.13 8.86 -8.88
C ARG A 60 22.94 9.91 -9.96
N LYS A 61 22.53 11.11 -9.54
CA LYS A 61 22.65 12.31 -10.32
C LYS A 61 24.06 12.82 -10.08
N ALA A 62 24.82 12.83 -11.17
CA ALA A 62 25.87 13.78 -11.55
C ALA A 62 27.08 13.96 -10.62
N ALA A 63 28.26 13.72 -11.20
CA ALA A 63 29.20 14.78 -11.51
C ALA A 63 29.80 14.49 -12.90
#